data_AF-A0A3B8WQ47-F1
#
_entry.id   AF-A0A3B8WQ47-F1
#
_cell.length_a   1.000
_cell.length_b   1.000
_cell.length_c   1.000
_cell.angle_alpha   90.00
_cell.angle_beta   90.00
_cell.angle_gamma   90.00
#
_symmetry.space_group_name_H-M   'P 1'
#
loop_
_entity.id
_entity.type
_entity.pdbx_description
1 polymer ?
#
loop_
_entity_poly.entity_id
_entity_poly.type
_entity_poly.pdbx_seq_one_letter_code
_entity_poly.pdbx_strand_id
1 'polypeptide(L)'
;MKILLPILRNVALIYLLLTAATTAVMHEFSFRYTLFLLLDAILITAGSHLLKEKKWYYRAIVCITTVLGSACAIRFLTETTLKVRDLDAYLSFCLAVANILIITVSLLPSTLPATGKLKKFLFGAGSLLLFLPVLILWGYYFSESSWLNVDGVMALLQTNTSEAVEYLQDKLSYAALIFISLYLMLACAAGSIGSKLELKGRSWKLYAGAAVFLILNIVLMVRTGQVNNNFVTTIFLETKNYASRYDEYIKLAEQRKQRLHNMLRTESTGEPGVYVLVIGESQNRTRMSAYGYHLKTTPWL
;
A
#
# COMPACT_ATOMS: atom_id res chain seq x y z
N MET A 1 -2.05 -5.83 -42.50
CA MET A 1 -1.84 -4.39 -42.25
C MET A 1 -3.05 -3.67 -41.64
N LYS A 2 -4.29 -3.89 -42.13
CA LYS A 2 -5.52 -3.17 -41.65
C LYS A 2 -5.88 -3.33 -40.16
N ILE A 3 -5.49 -4.42 -39.50
CA ILE A 3 -5.80 -4.67 -38.07
C ILE A 3 -4.68 -4.18 -37.13
N LEU A 4 -3.42 -4.16 -37.58
CA LEU A 4 -2.29 -3.77 -36.74
C LEU A 4 -2.23 -2.25 -36.51
N LEU A 5 -2.53 -1.47 -37.54
CA LEU A 5 -2.50 0.00 -37.49
C LEU A 5 -3.40 0.61 -36.38
N PRO A 6 -4.68 0.20 -36.22
CA PRO A 6 -5.52 0.74 -35.14
C PRO A 6 -5.07 0.29 -33.74
N ILE A 7 -4.45 -0.88 -33.60
CA ILE A 7 -3.92 -1.37 -32.31
C ILE A 7 -2.71 -0.53 -31.91
N LEU A 8 -1.74 -0.36 -32.83
CA LEU A 8 -0.55 0.48 -32.62
C LEU A 8 -0.95 1.92 -32.28
N ARG A 9 -1.94 2.47 -32.97
CA ARG A 9 -2.48 3.81 -32.66
C ARG A 9 -3.02 3.90 -31.23
N ASN A 10 -3.79 2.91 -30.77
CA ASN A 10 -4.33 2.92 -29.41
C ASN A 10 -3.23 2.80 -28.35
N VAL A 11 -2.23 1.93 -28.57
CA VAL A 11 -1.07 1.83 -27.69
C VAL A 11 -0.33 3.16 -27.62
N ALA A 12 -0.05 3.79 -28.76
CA ALA A 12 0.63 5.08 -28.81
C ALA A 12 -0.15 6.17 -28.08
N LEU A 13 -1.48 6.25 -28.27
CA LEU A 13 -2.33 7.23 -27.59
C LEU A 13 -2.35 7.01 -26.07
N ILE A 14 -2.53 5.78 -25.60
CA ILE A 14 -2.55 5.48 -24.16
C ILE A 14 -1.18 5.76 -23.55
N TYR A 15 -0.09 5.37 -24.22
CA TYR A 15 1.27 5.65 -23.77
C TYR A 15 1.54 7.15 -23.64
N LEU A 16 1.17 7.93 -24.66
CA LEU A 16 1.33 9.39 -24.64
C LEU A 16 0.49 10.03 -23.53
N LEU A 17 -0.74 9.56 -23.30
CA LEU A 17 -1.60 10.05 -22.23
C LEU A 17 -1.01 9.77 -20.84
N LEU A 18 -0.57 8.52 -20.58
CA LEU A 18 0.05 8.15 -19.30
C LEU A 18 1.32 8.95 -19.05
N THR A 19 2.19 9.05 -20.07
CA THR A 19 3.46 9.76 -19.98
C THR A 19 3.25 11.26 -19.80
N ALA A 20 2.30 11.86 -20.51
CA ALA A 20 1.96 13.28 -20.34
C ALA A 20 1.40 13.55 -18.94
N ALA A 21 0.58 12.64 -18.40
CA ALA A 21 0.04 12.78 -17.05
C ALA A 21 1.14 12.74 -15.98
N THR A 22 2.06 11.76 -16.04
CA THR A 22 3.15 11.67 -15.04
C THR A 22 4.16 12.79 -15.18
N THR A 23 4.47 13.22 -16.41
CA THR A 23 5.35 14.37 -16.67
C THR A 23 4.72 15.68 -16.19
N ALA A 24 3.41 15.88 -16.40
CA ALA A 24 2.71 17.08 -15.95
C ALA A 24 2.67 17.20 -14.43
N VAL A 25 2.52 16.07 -13.73
CA VAL A 25 2.50 16.01 -12.26
C VAL A 25 3.90 16.22 -11.68
N MET A 26 4.94 15.65 -12.29
CA MET A 26 6.30 15.67 -11.74
C MET A 26 7.18 16.82 -12.24
N HIS A 27 6.79 17.51 -13.31
CA HIS A 27 7.61 18.48 -14.04
C HIS A 27 8.98 17.93 -14.52
N GLU A 28 9.12 16.61 -14.58
CA GLU A 28 10.33 15.90 -14.97
C GLU A 28 9.97 14.77 -15.94
N PHE A 29 10.87 14.49 -16.90
CA PHE A 29 10.70 13.43 -17.89
C PHE A 29 11.92 12.51 -17.93
N SER A 30 11.69 11.18 -17.97
CA SER A 30 12.75 10.19 -18.10
C SER A 30 12.33 9.00 -18.95
N PHE A 31 13.02 8.84 -20.09
CA PHE A 31 12.72 7.78 -21.07
C PHE A 31 12.91 6.35 -20.52
N ARG A 32 13.79 6.15 -19.54
CA ARG A 32 14.04 4.82 -18.96
C ARG A 32 12.86 4.33 -18.14
N TYR A 33 12.12 5.23 -17.49
CA TYR A 33 11.04 4.88 -16.57
C TYR A 33 9.68 4.79 -17.27
N THR A 34 9.52 5.48 -18.40
CA THR A 34 8.32 5.35 -19.25
C THR A 34 8.16 3.97 -19.90
N LEU A 35 9.18 3.10 -19.86
CA LEU A 35 9.06 1.72 -20.35
C LEU A 35 7.94 0.94 -19.62
N PHE A 36 7.72 1.20 -18.32
CA PHE A 36 6.60 0.58 -17.61
C PHE A 36 5.24 1.10 -18.13
N LEU A 37 5.14 2.42 -18.40
CA LEU A 37 3.95 3.02 -18.99
C LEU A 37 3.68 2.50 -20.42
N LEU A 38 4.73 2.15 -21.17
CA LEU A 38 4.59 1.51 -22.48
C LEU A 38 4.01 0.09 -22.34
N LEU A 39 4.51 -0.69 -21.38
CA LEU A 39 3.96 -2.01 -21.09
C LEU A 39 2.50 -1.91 -20.64
N ASP A 40 2.17 -0.93 -19.81
CA ASP A 40 0.79 -0.64 -19.41
C ASP A 40 -0.10 -0.32 -20.62
N ALA A 41 0.36 0.54 -21.54
CA ALA A 41 -0.39 0.87 -22.74
C ALA A 41 -0.67 -0.36 -23.62
N ILE A 42 0.29 -1.27 -23.74
CA ILE A 42 0.14 -2.55 -24.43
C ILE A 42 -0.90 -3.42 -23.71
N LEU A 43 -0.78 -3.57 -22.38
CA LEU A 43 -1.69 -4.40 -21.58
C LEU A 43 -3.12 -3.83 -21.56
N ILE A 44 -3.30 -2.52 -21.40
CA ILE A 44 -4.61 -1.87 -21.47
C ILE A 44 -5.24 -2.14 -22.84
N THR A 45 -4.47 -1.97 -23.91
CA THR A 45 -4.98 -2.25 -25.26
C THR A 45 -5.35 -3.73 -25.40
N ALA A 46 -4.50 -4.64 -24.96
CA ALA A 46 -4.75 -6.09 -25.02
C ALA A 46 -6.00 -6.50 -24.21
N GLY A 47 -6.15 -6.01 -22.98
CA GLY A 47 -7.32 -6.27 -22.13
C GLY A 47 -8.63 -5.77 -22.76
N SER A 48 -8.60 -4.62 -23.43
CA SER A 48 -9.76 -4.11 -24.17
C SER A 48 -10.21 -5.02 -25.31
N HIS A 49 -9.31 -5.84 -25.86
CA HIS A 49 -9.62 -6.79 -26.93
C HIS A 49 -10.11 -8.15 -26.41
N LEU A 50 -9.84 -8.49 -25.15
CA LEU A 50 -10.36 -9.70 -24.50
C LEU A 50 -11.84 -9.57 -24.13
N LEU A 51 -12.29 -8.35 -23.82
CA LEU A 51 -13.65 -8.07 -23.37
C LEU A 51 -14.60 -7.78 -24.53
N LYS A 52 -15.87 -8.16 -24.34
CA LYS A 52 -16.97 -7.94 -25.31
C LYS A 52 -17.26 -6.45 -25.48
N GLU A 53 -17.40 -5.74 -24.37
CA GLU A 53 -17.78 -4.32 -24.31
C GLU A 53 -16.62 -3.48 -23.78
N LYS A 54 -15.88 -2.82 -24.69
CA LYS A 54 -14.68 -2.03 -24.34
C LYS A 54 -14.97 -0.88 -23.37
N LYS A 55 -16.17 -0.28 -23.42
CA LYS A 55 -16.55 0.85 -22.56
C LYS A 55 -16.49 0.50 -21.08
N TRP A 56 -16.92 -0.70 -20.71
CA TRP A 56 -16.96 -1.13 -19.31
C TRP A 56 -15.57 -1.46 -18.78
N TYR A 57 -14.69 -1.96 -19.65
CA TYR A 57 -13.27 -2.14 -19.36
C TYR A 57 -12.59 -0.82 -18.98
N TYR A 58 -12.68 0.19 -19.85
CA TYR A 58 -12.04 1.48 -19.60
C TYR A 58 -12.61 2.18 -18.37
N ARG A 59 -13.93 2.10 -18.15
CA ARG A 59 -14.57 2.61 -16.92
C ARG A 59 -14.06 1.92 -15.66
N ALA A 60 -13.90 0.60 -15.69
CA ALA A 60 -13.38 -0.17 -14.57
C ALA A 60 -11.92 0.20 -14.26
N ILE A 61 -11.07 0.28 -15.29
CA ILE A 61 -9.68 0.70 -15.13
C ILE A 61 -9.59 2.09 -14.51
N VAL A 62 -10.24 3.09 -15.13
CA VAL A 62 -10.18 4.48 -14.66
C VAL A 62 -10.70 4.59 -13.22
N CYS A 63 -11.81 3.91 -12.90
CA CYS A 63 -12.37 3.92 -11.54
C CYS A 63 -11.36 3.39 -10.52
N ILE A 64 -10.83 2.18 -10.73
CA ILE A 64 -9.92 1.54 -9.77
C ILE A 64 -8.62 2.33 -9.67
N THR A 65 -8.01 2.72 -10.80
CA THR A 65 -6.71 3.40 -10.76
C THR A 65 -6.79 4.83 -10.26
N THR A 66 -7.92 5.52 -10.40
CA THR A 66 -8.09 6.85 -9.79
C THR A 66 -8.13 6.74 -8.27
N VAL A 67 -8.86 5.76 -7.73
CA VAL A 67 -8.94 5.54 -6.28
C VAL A 67 -7.59 5.11 -5.72
N LEU A 68 -6.91 4.16 -6.37
CA LEU A 68 -5.58 3.73 -5.94
C LEU A 68 -4.56 4.88 -6.08
N GLY A 69 -4.54 5.56 -7.23
CA GLY A 69 -3.66 6.68 -7.52
C GLY A 69 -3.81 7.88 -6.59
N SER A 70 -4.93 7.99 -5.86
CA SER A 70 -5.12 9.04 -4.85
C SER A 70 -4.07 9.02 -3.73
N ALA A 71 -3.41 7.87 -3.48
CA ALA A 71 -2.29 7.80 -2.54
C ALA A 71 -1.11 8.72 -2.92
N CYS A 72 -0.93 9.02 -4.21
CA CYS A 72 0.08 9.98 -4.67
C CYS A 72 -0.22 11.40 -4.17
N ALA A 73 -1.50 11.77 -4.04
CA ALA A 73 -1.87 13.10 -3.55
C ALA A 73 -1.35 13.34 -2.13
N ILE A 74 -1.42 12.33 -1.26
CA ILE A 74 -0.88 12.40 0.11
C ILE A 74 0.63 12.67 0.08
N ARG A 75 1.37 12.04 -0.84
CA ARG A 75 2.81 12.25 -1.00
C ARG A 75 3.17 13.68 -1.42
N PHE A 76 2.36 14.28 -2.30
CA PHE A 76 2.53 15.67 -2.70
C PHE A 76 2.17 16.65 -1.58
N LEU A 77 1.12 16.35 -0.79
CA LEU A 77 0.69 17.19 0.33
C LEU A 77 1.65 17.17 1.52
N THR A 78 2.41 16.08 1.69
CA THR A 78 3.34 15.88 2.81
C THR A 78 4.79 16.27 2.48
N GLU A 79 5.01 16.96 1.34
CA GLU A 79 6.33 17.46 0.87
C GLU A 79 7.45 16.41 0.81
N THR A 80 7.11 15.13 0.69
CA THR A 80 8.12 14.08 0.57
C THR A 80 8.72 14.08 -0.84
N THR A 81 10.04 13.91 -0.95
CA THR A 81 10.72 13.84 -2.26
C THR A 81 10.27 12.59 -3.02
N LEU A 82 9.31 12.74 -3.93
CA LEU A 82 8.87 11.68 -4.84
C LEU A 82 9.69 11.76 -6.13
N LYS A 83 10.24 10.65 -6.61
CA LYS A 83 10.91 10.61 -7.92
C LYS A 83 9.91 10.15 -8.98
N VAL A 84 10.08 10.61 -10.23
CA VAL A 84 9.25 10.19 -11.38
C VAL A 84 9.16 8.67 -11.48
N ARG A 85 10.29 7.98 -11.28
CA ARG A 85 10.35 6.51 -11.28
C ARG A 85 9.36 5.88 -10.30
N ASP A 86 9.27 6.42 -9.09
CA ASP A 86 8.48 5.82 -8.02
C ASP A 86 6.98 6.06 -8.29
N LEU A 87 6.63 7.19 -8.91
CA LEU A 87 5.28 7.47 -9.44
C LEU A 87 4.91 6.52 -10.57
N ASP A 88 5.74 6.41 -11.62
CA ASP A 88 5.50 5.55 -12.77
C ASP A 88 5.34 4.09 -12.33
N ALA A 89 6.21 3.61 -11.45
CA ALA A 89 6.15 2.26 -10.90
C ALA A 89 4.86 2.01 -10.10
N TYR A 90 4.45 2.98 -9.29
CA TYR A 90 3.20 2.86 -8.54
C TYR A 90 1.98 2.85 -9.46
N LEU A 91 1.95 3.72 -10.48
CA LEU A 91 0.86 3.75 -11.45
C LEU A 91 0.74 2.43 -12.22
N SER A 92 1.87 1.87 -12.67
CA SER A 92 1.91 0.55 -13.31
C SER A 92 1.46 -0.57 -12.36
N PHE A 93 1.83 -0.50 -11.08
CA PHE A 93 1.32 -1.42 -10.06
C PHE A 93 -0.21 -1.33 -9.95
N CYS A 94 -0.78 -0.13 -9.86
CA CYS A 94 -2.23 0.07 -9.79
C CYS A 94 -2.95 -0.48 -11.03
N LEU A 95 -2.42 -0.23 -12.22
CA LEU A 95 -2.96 -0.72 -13.48
C LEU A 95 -2.91 -2.25 -13.58
N ALA A 96 -1.79 -2.85 -13.18
CA ALA A 96 -1.64 -4.30 -13.17
C ALA A 96 -2.66 -4.98 -12.25
N VAL A 97 -2.81 -4.47 -11.04
CA VAL A 97 -3.76 -5.00 -10.04
C VAL A 97 -5.22 -4.82 -10.51
N ALA A 98 -5.55 -3.66 -11.09
CA ALA A 98 -6.88 -3.42 -11.67
C ALA A 98 -7.19 -4.43 -12.79
N ASN A 99 -6.25 -4.67 -13.70
CA ASN A 99 -6.38 -5.64 -14.78
C ASN A 99 -6.60 -7.07 -14.28
N ILE A 100 -5.88 -7.48 -13.22
CA ILE A 100 -6.05 -8.79 -12.58
C ILE A 100 -7.48 -8.94 -12.07
N LEU A 101 -7.99 -7.96 -11.32
CA LEU A 101 -9.37 -8.00 -10.80
C LEU A 101 -10.42 -8.02 -11.92
N ILE A 102 -10.23 -7.21 -12.96
CA ILE A 102 -11.14 -7.16 -14.11
C ILE A 102 -11.21 -8.51 -14.81
N ILE A 103 -10.07 -9.11 -15.17
CA ILE A 103 -10.06 -10.36 -15.94
C ILE A 103 -10.53 -11.54 -15.10
N THR A 104 -10.16 -11.62 -13.82
CA THR A 104 -10.62 -12.69 -12.93
C THR A 104 -12.15 -12.73 -12.82
N VAL A 105 -12.80 -11.57 -12.66
CA VAL A 105 -14.29 -11.50 -12.65
C VAL A 105 -14.88 -11.77 -14.03
N SER A 106 -14.20 -11.35 -15.10
CA SER A 106 -14.68 -11.53 -16.49
C SER A 106 -14.69 -12.99 -16.94
N LEU A 107 -13.83 -13.84 -16.35
CA LEU A 107 -13.78 -15.28 -16.62
C LEU A 107 -15.04 -16.01 -16.14
N LEU A 108 -15.79 -15.44 -15.19
CA LEU A 108 -17.02 -16.06 -14.70
C LEU A 108 -18.10 -16.09 -15.80
N PRO A 109 -18.78 -17.24 -15.98
CA PRO A 109 -19.83 -17.37 -16.98
C PRO A 109 -21.02 -16.44 -16.66
N SER A 110 -21.57 -15.74 -17.65
CA SER A 110 -22.75 -14.86 -17.49
C SER A 110 -24.10 -15.51 -17.89
N THR A 111 -24.11 -16.83 -18.09
CA THR A 111 -25.27 -17.57 -18.63
C THR A 111 -26.45 -17.65 -17.65
N LEU A 112 -26.22 -17.42 -16.36
CA LEU A 112 -27.25 -17.52 -15.32
C LEU A 112 -27.45 -16.15 -14.64
N PRO A 113 -28.69 -15.71 -14.35
CA PRO A 113 -28.93 -14.43 -13.67
C PRO A 113 -28.19 -14.30 -12.33
N ALA A 114 -28.02 -15.41 -11.61
CA ALA A 114 -27.24 -15.49 -10.37
C ALA A 114 -25.77 -15.07 -10.55
N THR A 115 -25.18 -15.35 -11.71
CA THR A 115 -23.77 -15.02 -11.99
C THR A 115 -23.54 -13.51 -12.15
N GLY A 116 -24.53 -12.76 -12.63
CA GLY A 116 -24.45 -11.30 -12.68
C GLY A 116 -24.40 -10.67 -11.27
N LYS A 117 -25.19 -11.20 -10.33
CA LYS A 117 -25.14 -10.80 -8.92
C LYS A 117 -23.81 -11.18 -8.27
N LEU A 118 -23.31 -12.38 -8.55
CA LEU A 118 -22.02 -12.84 -8.05
C LEU A 118 -20.87 -11.98 -8.58
N LYS A 119 -20.85 -11.66 -9.88
CA LYS A 119 -19.85 -10.74 -10.47
C LYS A 119 -19.89 -9.37 -9.81
N LYS A 120 -21.09 -8.82 -9.55
CA LYS A 120 -21.25 -7.55 -8.85
C LYS A 120 -20.64 -7.60 -7.45
N PHE A 121 -20.95 -8.66 -6.71
CA PHE A 121 -20.42 -8.87 -5.36
C PHE A 121 -18.89 -9.04 -5.37
N LEU A 122 -18.36 -9.96 -6.17
CA LEU A 122 -16.92 -10.26 -6.23
C LEU A 122 -16.10 -9.06 -6.70
N PHE A 123 -16.59 -8.31 -7.69
CA PHE A 123 -15.88 -7.13 -8.17
C PHE A 123 -15.95 -5.98 -7.16
N GLY A 124 -17.09 -5.80 -6.48
CA GLY A 124 -17.23 -4.81 -5.40
C GLY A 124 -16.35 -5.13 -4.19
N ALA A 125 -16.40 -6.38 -3.71
CA ALA A 125 -15.57 -6.87 -2.61
C ALA A 125 -14.08 -6.83 -2.96
N GLY A 126 -13.72 -7.26 -4.18
CA GLY A 126 -12.35 -7.16 -4.68
C GLY A 126 -11.86 -5.72 -4.75
N SER A 127 -12.69 -4.80 -5.25
CA SER A 127 -12.35 -3.36 -5.28
C SER A 127 -12.17 -2.82 -3.86
N LEU A 128 -13.05 -3.18 -2.93
CA LEU A 128 -12.95 -2.77 -1.52
C LEU A 128 -11.64 -3.23 -0.88
N LEU A 129 -11.26 -4.49 -1.10
CA LEU A 129 -9.99 -5.03 -0.62
C LEU A 129 -8.78 -4.29 -1.20
N LEU A 130 -8.81 -3.95 -2.49
CA LEU A 130 -7.75 -3.17 -3.13
C LEU A 130 -7.67 -1.74 -2.60
N PHE A 131 -8.81 -1.16 -2.22
CA PHE A 131 -8.89 0.21 -1.72
C PHE A 131 -8.44 0.34 -0.26
N LEU A 132 -8.47 -0.75 0.51
CA LEU A 132 -8.19 -0.75 1.95
C LEU A 132 -6.82 -0.15 2.32
N PRO A 133 -5.69 -0.49 1.67
CA PRO A 133 -4.40 0.15 1.97
C PRO A 133 -4.42 1.67 1.77
N VAL A 134 -5.10 2.14 0.72
CA VAL A 134 -5.19 3.59 0.43
C VAL A 134 -6.14 4.29 1.40
N LEU A 135 -7.20 3.60 1.85
CA LEU A 135 -8.08 4.09 2.91
C LEU A 135 -7.32 4.27 4.22
N ILE A 136 -6.44 3.33 4.59
CA ILE A 136 -5.58 3.45 5.77
C ILE A 136 -4.66 4.67 5.64
N LEU A 137 -4.05 4.88 4.47
CA LEU A 137 -3.17 6.05 4.23
C LEU A 137 -3.92 7.38 4.41
N TRP A 138 -5.12 7.50 3.83
CA TRP A 138 -5.95 8.70 4.01
C TRP A 138 -6.41 8.88 5.45
N GLY A 139 -6.82 7.81 6.13
CA GLY A 139 -7.21 7.86 7.53
C GLY A 139 -6.08 8.36 8.43
N TYR A 140 -4.86 7.85 8.20
CA TYR A 140 -3.67 8.31 8.91
C TYR A 140 -3.34 9.77 8.60
N TYR A 141 -3.41 10.17 7.32
CA TYR A 141 -3.18 11.56 6.91
C TYR A 141 -4.17 12.54 7.55
N PHE A 142 -5.46 12.21 7.64
CA PHE A 142 -6.43 13.08 8.30
C PHE A 142 -6.21 13.22 9.81
N SER A 143 -5.55 12.23 10.43
CA SER A 143 -5.28 12.25 11.86
C SER A 143 -3.96 12.95 12.20
N GLU A 144 -2.89 12.59 11.51
CA GLU A 144 -1.51 12.99 11.84
C GLU A 144 -0.92 14.01 10.84
N SER A 145 -1.66 14.38 9.79
CA SER A 145 -1.20 15.27 8.70
C SER A 145 0.15 14.87 8.10
N SER A 146 0.46 13.57 8.13
CA SER A 146 1.76 13.03 7.75
C SER A 146 1.62 11.75 6.93
N TRP A 147 2.73 11.35 6.32
CA TRP A 147 2.81 10.10 5.57
C TRP A 147 3.02 8.91 6.52
N LEU A 148 2.24 7.84 6.35
CA LEU A 148 2.33 6.64 7.17
C LEU A 148 3.73 6.00 7.08
N ASN A 149 4.37 5.82 8.24
CA ASN A 149 5.69 5.20 8.37
C ASN A 149 5.60 3.86 9.13
N VAL A 150 6.75 3.17 9.24
CA VAL A 150 6.83 1.87 9.93
C VAL A 150 6.41 1.99 11.40
N ASP A 151 6.81 3.07 12.08
CA ASP A 151 6.48 3.28 13.50
C ASP A 151 4.97 3.45 13.70
N GLY A 152 4.29 4.17 12.82
CA GLY A 152 2.83 4.34 12.85
C GLY A 152 2.09 3.03 12.64
N VAL A 153 2.54 2.19 11.69
CA VAL A 153 1.93 0.85 11.51
C VAL A 153 2.23 -0.06 12.71
N MET A 154 3.43 0.02 13.28
CA MET A 154 3.79 -0.75 14.47
C MET A 154 2.99 -0.34 15.70
N ALA A 155 2.74 0.96 15.89
CA ALA A 155 1.87 1.46 16.95
C ALA A 155 0.46 0.86 16.81
N LEU A 156 -0.10 0.84 15.60
CA LEU A 156 -1.39 0.20 15.34
C LEU A 156 -1.38 -1.31 15.63
N LEU A 157 -0.30 -2.02 15.31
CA LEU A 157 -0.17 -3.46 15.57
C LEU A 157 0.02 -3.80 17.05
N GLN A 158 0.59 -2.88 17.84
CA GLN A 158 0.86 -3.05 19.26
C GLN A 158 -0.24 -2.46 20.16
N THR A 159 -1.17 -1.71 19.58
CA THR A 159 -2.27 -1.07 20.30
C THR A 159 -3.23 -2.10 20.90
N ASN A 160 -3.85 -1.74 22.02
CA ASN A 160 -4.91 -2.53 22.63
C ASN A 160 -6.31 -1.97 22.31
N THR A 161 -7.37 -2.70 22.64
CA THR A 161 -8.75 -2.30 22.33
C THR A 161 -9.15 -0.98 22.97
N SER A 162 -8.68 -0.67 24.17
CA SER A 162 -9.02 0.57 24.88
C SER A 162 -8.35 1.77 24.21
N GLU A 163 -7.05 1.65 23.90
CA GLU A 163 -6.29 2.68 23.18
C GLU A 163 -6.85 2.94 21.78
N ALA A 164 -7.26 1.89 21.07
CA ALA A 164 -7.90 2.03 19.76
C ALA A 164 -9.23 2.80 19.84
N VAL A 165 -10.06 2.54 20.86
CA VAL A 165 -11.34 3.24 21.05
C VAL A 165 -11.12 4.69 21.43
N GLU A 166 -10.17 4.97 22.34
CA GLU A 166 -9.81 6.34 22.72
C GLU A 166 -9.28 7.13 21.51
N TYR A 167 -8.40 6.52 20.71
CA TYR A 167 -7.89 7.14 19.48
C TYR A 167 -9.01 7.43 18.49
N LEU A 168 -9.93 6.49 18.27
CA LEU A 168 -11.08 6.69 17.39
C LEU A 168 -11.99 7.81 17.91
N GLN A 169 -12.22 7.91 19.22
CA GLN A 169 -13.05 8.98 19.79
C GLN A 169 -12.39 10.36 19.65
N ASP A 170 -11.08 10.45 19.79
CA ASP A 170 -10.33 11.71 19.67
C ASP A 170 -10.13 12.13 18.20
N LYS A 171 -9.90 11.16 17.29
CA LYS A 171 -9.45 11.43 15.91
C LYS A 171 -10.50 11.19 14.82
N LEU A 172 -11.64 10.53 15.10
CA LEU A 172 -12.73 10.44 14.12
C LEU A 172 -13.42 11.78 13.94
N SER A 173 -12.96 12.54 12.96
CA SER A 173 -13.67 13.71 12.47
C SER A 173 -14.86 13.31 11.58
N TYR A 174 -15.85 14.19 11.46
CA TYR A 174 -16.93 14.06 10.46
C TYR A 174 -16.37 13.95 9.03
N ALA A 175 -15.22 14.57 8.75
CA ALA A 175 -14.53 14.46 7.46
C ALA A 175 -14.06 13.03 7.18
N ALA A 176 -13.50 12.34 8.18
CA ALA A 176 -13.10 10.93 8.04
C ALA A 176 -14.31 10.02 7.76
N LEU A 177 -15.45 10.24 8.42
CA LEU A 177 -16.68 9.48 8.17
C LEU A 177 -17.22 9.69 6.76
N ILE A 178 -17.26 10.93 6.29
CA ILE A 178 -17.65 11.25 4.91
C ILE A 178 -16.72 10.55 3.93
N PHE A 179 -15.41 10.56 4.18
CA PHE A 179 -14.43 9.92 3.31
C PHE A 179 -14.56 8.40 3.25
N ILE A 180 -14.78 7.74 4.40
CA ILE A 180 -15.06 6.29 4.47
C ILE A 180 -16.33 5.97 3.67
N SER A 181 -17.39 6.76 3.85
CA SER A 181 -18.66 6.56 3.13
C SER A 181 -18.50 6.71 1.62
N LEU A 182 -17.69 7.68 1.17
CA LEU A 182 -17.32 7.89 -0.23
C LEU A 182 -16.60 6.65 -0.80
N TYR A 183 -15.62 6.11 -0.06
CA TYR A 183 -14.90 4.90 -0.47
C TYR A 183 -15.81 3.67 -0.61
N LEU A 184 -16.72 3.48 0.35
CA LEU A 184 -17.72 2.40 0.29
C LEU A 184 -18.67 2.58 -0.91
N MET A 185 -19.11 3.82 -1.15
CA MET A 185 -19.95 4.14 -2.31
C MET A 185 -19.22 3.85 -3.63
N LEU A 186 -17.93 4.21 -3.75
CA LEU A 186 -17.11 3.93 -4.93
C LEU A 186 -16.91 2.42 -5.14
N ALA A 187 -16.71 1.64 -4.08
CA ALA A 187 -16.63 0.17 -4.17
C ALA A 187 -17.97 -0.44 -4.64
N CYS A 188 -19.10 0.05 -4.14
CA CYS A 188 -20.44 -0.35 -4.58
C CYS A 188 -20.70 0.03 -6.06
N ALA A 189 -20.28 1.22 -6.47
CA ALA A 189 -20.36 1.67 -7.86
C ALA A 189 -19.48 0.82 -8.79
N ALA A 190 -18.25 0.51 -8.36
CA ALA A 190 -17.35 -0.41 -9.07
C ALA A 190 -18.00 -1.79 -9.23
N GLY A 191 -18.60 -2.35 -8.17
CA GLY A 191 -19.34 -3.61 -8.24
C GLY A 191 -20.40 -3.61 -9.35
N SER A 192 -21.13 -2.51 -9.54
CA SER A 192 -22.13 -2.40 -10.60
C SER A 192 -21.52 -2.52 -12.00
N ILE A 193 -20.29 -2.01 -12.21
CA ILE A 193 -19.51 -2.20 -13.45
C ILE A 193 -19.15 -3.68 -13.63
N GLY A 194 -18.77 -4.38 -12.55
CA GLY A 194 -18.38 -5.79 -12.57
C GLY A 194 -19.41 -6.73 -13.21
N SER A 195 -20.71 -6.46 -13.01
CA SER A 195 -21.80 -7.22 -13.65
C SER A 195 -21.82 -7.14 -15.17
N LYS A 196 -21.19 -6.10 -15.75
CA LYS A 196 -21.14 -5.83 -17.19
C LYS A 196 -19.82 -6.30 -17.84
N LEU A 197 -18.90 -6.83 -17.04
CA LEU A 197 -17.62 -7.35 -17.53
C LEU A 197 -17.80 -8.78 -18.07
N GLU A 198 -17.60 -8.94 -19.38
CA GLU A 198 -17.74 -10.21 -20.09
C GLU A 198 -16.65 -10.36 -21.15
N LEU A 199 -16.08 -11.56 -21.25
CA LEU A 199 -15.19 -11.92 -22.36
C LEU A 199 -15.94 -11.96 -23.69
N LYS A 200 -15.24 -11.65 -24.79
CA LYS A 200 -15.81 -11.60 -26.15
C LYS A 200 -16.40 -12.93 -26.62
N GLY A 201 -15.91 -14.04 -26.08
CA GLY A 201 -16.38 -15.39 -26.38
C GLY A 201 -15.76 -16.42 -25.44
N ARG A 202 -16.13 -17.69 -25.64
CA ARG A 202 -15.66 -18.83 -24.82
C ARG A 202 -14.86 -19.84 -25.65
N SER A 203 -13.86 -19.36 -26.38
CA SER A 203 -12.94 -20.24 -27.11
C SER A 203 -11.70 -20.52 -26.27
N TRP A 204 -11.11 -21.71 -26.40
CA TRP A 204 -9.84 -22.06 -25.75
C TRP A 204 -8.74 -21.01 -26.00
N LYS A 205 -8.68 -20.48 -27.24
CA LYS A 205 -7.72 -19.42 -27.61
C LYS A 205 -7.88 -18.15 -26.76
N LEU A 206 -9.12 -17.76 -26.43
CA LEU A 206 -9.38 -16.60 -25.56
C LEU A 206 -9.00 -16.88 -24.11
N TYR A 207 -9.27 -18.09 -23.61
CA TYR A 207 -8.84 -18.48 -22.26
C TYR A 207 -7.33 -18.54 -22.12
N ALA A 208 -6.63 -19.11 -23.12
CA ALA A 208 -5.17 -19.09 -23.18
C ALA A 208 -4.62 -17.65 -23.23
N GLY A 209 -5.23 -16.78 -24.06
CA GLY A 209 -4.88 -15.36 -24.11
C GLY A 209 -5.11 -14.63 -22.79
N ALA A 210 -6.21 -14.91 -22.09
CA ALA A 210 -6.50 -14.36 -20.77
C ALA A 210 -5.53 -14.87 -19.70
N ALA A 211 -5.10 -16.13 -19.77
CA ALA A 211 -4.09 -16.69 -18.87
C ALA A 211 -2.73 -16.02 -19.06
N VAL A 212 -2.26 -15.88 -20.31
CA VAL A 212 -1.03 -15.13 -20.62
C VAL A 212 -1.14 -13.68 -20.14
N PHE A 213 -2.29 -13.04 -20.38
CA PHE A 213 -2.54 -11.69 -19.91
C PHE A 213 -2.47 -11.56 -18.39
N LEU A 214 -3.06 -12.50 -17.64
CA LEU A 214 -2.97 -12.55 -16.18
C LEU A 214 -1.53 -12.72 -15.72
N ILE A 215 -0.77 -13.65 -16.31
CA ILE A 215 0.65 -13.87 -15.97
C ILE A 215 1.46 -12.59 -16.18
N LEU A 216 1.27 -11.90 -17.31
CA LEU A 216 1.98 -10.65 -17.59
C LEU A 216 1.65 -9.56 -16.56
N ASN A 217 0.38 -9.41 -16.15
CA ASN A 217 0.01 -8.45 -15.11
C ASN A 217 0.52 -8.86 -13.72
N ILE A 218 0.56 -10.16 -13.39
CA ILE A 218 1.14 -10.64 -12.12
C ILE A 218 2.65 -10.34 -12.09
N VAL A 219 3.37 -10.62 -13.18
CA VAL A 219 4.81 -10.29 -13.28
C VAL A 219 5.02 -8.79 -13.14
N LEU A 220 4.21 -7.97 -13.82
CA LEU A 220 4.30 -6.52 -13.72
C LEU A 220 4.01 -6.03 -12.30
N MET A 221 2.97 -6.54 -11.64
CA MET A 221 2.61 -6.25 -10.25
C MET A 221 3.76 -6.58 -9.28
N VAL A 222 4.38 -7.76 -9.41
CA VAL A 222 5.50 -8.17 -8.54
C VAL A 222 6.74 -7.30 -8.79
N ARG A 223 7.08 -7.04 -10.05
CA ARG A 223 8.22 -6.19 -10.43
C ARG A 223 8.07 -4.76 -9.91
N THR A 224 6.88 -4.18 -10.05
CA THR A 224 6.60 -2.80 -9.64
C THR A 224 6.40 -2.68 -8.13
N GLY A 225 5.74 -3.67 -7.50
CA GLY A 225 5.45 -3.69 -6.07
C GLY A 225 6.65 -3.99 -5.17
N GLN A 226 7.40 -5.06 -5.46
CA GLN A 226 8.51 -5.51 -4.60
C GLN A 226 9.88 -5.00 -5.07
N VAL A 227 10.15 -5.06 -6.37
CA VAL A 227 11.51 -4.86 -6.90
C VAL A 227 11.83 -3.39 -7.12
N ASN A 228 10.83 -2.56 -7.44
CA ASN A 228 11.05 -1.15 -7.77
C ASN A 228 10.71 -0.18 -6.62
N ASN A 229 10.62 -0.69 -5.39
CA ASN A 229 10.37 0.07 -4.16
C ASN A 229 9.10 0.94 -4.20
N ASN A 230 7.96 0.32 -4.53
CA ASN A 230 6.67 0.99 -4.51
C ASN A 230 6.37 1.50 -3.10
N PHE A 231 6.26 2.82 -2.98
CA PHE A 231 6.18 3.53 -1.71
C PHE A 231 4.94 3.19 -0.87
N VAL A 232 3.88 2.64 -1.46
CA VAL A 232 2.71 2.15 -0.69
C VAL A 232 2.98 0.75 -0.14
N THR A 233 3.49 -0.17 -0.96
CA THR A 233 3.71 -1.57 -0.53
C THR A 233 4.94 -1.71 0.37
N THR A 234 5.96 -0.88 0.18
CA THR A 234 7.21 -0.92 0.95
C THR A 234 6.96 -0.72 2.43
N ILE A 235 6.07 0.19 2.85
CA ILE A 235 5.78 0.44 4.27
C ILE A 235 5.28 -0.83 4.96
N PHE A 236 4.34 -1.54 4.33
CA PHE A 236 3.80 -2.78 4.90
C PHE A 236 4.81 -3.92 4.90
N LEU A 237 5.67 -4.01 3.87
CA LEU A 237 6.75 -5.00 3.81
C LEU A 237 7.83 -4.74 4.87
N GLU A 238 8.25 -3.48 5.02
CA GLU A 238 9.21 -3.05 6.03
C GLU A 238 8.66 -3.26 7.44
N THR A 239 7.39 -2.92 7.67
CA THR A 239 6.69 -3.19 8.94
C THR A 239 6.69 -4.69 9.25
N LYS A 240 6.35 -5.55 8.28
CA LYS A 240 6.38 -7.00 8.49
C LYS A 240 7.77 -7.49 8.90
N ASN A 241 8.82 -6.99 8.23
CA ASN A 241 10.20 -7.35 8.55
C ASN A 241 10.59 -6.83 9.95
N TYR A 242 10.17 -5.62 10.30
CA TYR A 242 10.41 -5.03 11.61
C TYR A 242 9.72 -5.81 12.72
N ALA A 243 8.44 -6.15 12.56
CA ALA A 243 7.68 -6.97 13.50
C ALA A 243 8.35 -8.33 13.73
N SER A 244 8.83 -9.00 12.68
CA SER A 244 9.56 -10.27 12.83
C SER A 244 10.86 -10.12 13.63
N ARG A 245 11.60 -9.02 13.45
CA ARG A 245 12.81 -8.73 14.21
C ARG A 245 12.50 -8.39 15.66
N TYR A 246 11.37 -7.73 15.90
CA TYR A 246 10.89 -7.41 17.23
C TYR A 246 10.50 -8.67 18.02
N ASP A 247 9.82 -9.63 17.40
CA ASP A 247 9.52 -10.93 18.01
C ASP A 247 10.79 -11.71 18.39
N GLU A 248 11.80 -11.67 17.51
CA GLU A 248 13.11 -12.26 17.79
C GLU A 248 13.79 -11.57 18.97
N TYR A 249 13.74 -10.23 19.02
CA TYR A 249 14.25 -9.45 20.14
C TYR A 249 13.60 -9.83 21.47
N ILE A 250 12.26 -9.99 21.50
CA ILE A 250 11.53 -10.44 22.71
C ILE A 250 12.00 -11.83 23.13
N LYS A 251 12.11 -12.78 22.20
CA LYS A 251 12.60 -14.14 22.50
C LYS A 251 14.02 -14.11 23.08
N LEU A 252 14.91 -13.31 22.50
CA LEU A 252 16.28 -13.14 23.00
C LEU A 252 16.33 -12.43 24.36
N ALA A 253 15.42 -11.50 24.63
CA ALA A 253 15.29 -10.87 25.94
C ALA A 253 14.90 -11.89 27.01
N GLU A 254 13.92 -12.75 26.74
CA GLU A 254 13.49 -13.78 27.70
C GLU A 254 14.57 -14.84 27.93
N GLN A 255 15.29 -15.25 26.86
CA GLN A 255 16.44 -16.14 27.00
C GLN A 255 17.58 -15.51 27.83
N ARG A 256 17.83 -14.20 27.69
CA ARG A 256 18.81 -13.47 28.52
C ARG A 256 18.36 -13.46 29.97
N LYS A 257 17.08 -13.22 30.25
CA LYS A 257 16.50 -13.24 31.60
C LYS A 257 16.65 -14.62 32.25
N GLN A 258 16.35 -15.70 31.52
CA GLN A 258 16.53 -17.07 32.01
C GLN A 258 18.01 -17.41 32.27
N ARG A 259 18.91 -17.01 31.35
CA ARG A 259 20.35 -17.19 31.53
C ARG A 259 20.88 -16.44 32.75
N LEU A 260 20.48 -15.19 32.94
CA LEU A 260 20.82 -14.40 34.13
C LEU A 260 20.30 -15.06 35.40
N HIS A 261 19.06 -15.53 35.41
CA HIS A 261 18.49 -16.25 36.55
C HIS A 261 19.29 -17.51 36.91
N ASN A 262 19.78 -18.26 35.92
CA ASN A 262 20.63 -19.44 36.15
C ASN A 262 22.04 -19.06 36.62
N MET A 263 22.63 -17.98 36.09
CA MET A 263 23.95 -17.49 36.55
C MET A 263 23.89 -16.99 38.00
N LEU A 264 22.87 -16.20 38.36
CA LEU A 264 22.67 -15.67 39.72
C LEU A 264 22.45 -16.77 40.76
N ARG A 265 21.95 -17.95 40.38
CA ARG A 265 21.86 -19.11 41.27
C ARG A 265 23.22 -19.78 41.55
N THR A 266 24.21 -19.54 40.68
CA THR A 266 25.50 -20.25 40.71
C THR A 266 26.59 -19.43 41.45
N GLU A 267 26.40 -18.12 41.59
CA GLU A 267 27.33 -17.22 42.31
C GLU A 267 26.59 -16.37 43.36
N SER A 268 26.27 -16.97 44.52
CA SER A 268 25.82 -16.23 45.71
C SER A 268 26.91 -16.17 46.79
N THR A 269 28.12 -15.83 46.39
CA THR A 269 29.26 -15.58 47.29
C THR A 269 29.36 -14.12 47.74
N GLY A 270 28.40 -13.26 47.36
CA GLY A 270 28.40 -11.85 47.71
C GLY A 270 27.91 -11.59 49.14
N GLU A 271 28.62 -10.71 49.86
CA GLU A 271 28.21 -10.25 51.19
C GLU A 271 26.83 -9.56 51.17
N PRO A 272 26.02 -9.71 52.24
CA PRO A 272 24.73 -9.03 52.33
C PRO A 272 24.91 -7.51 52.33
N GLY A 273 24.22 -6.82 51.41
CA GLY A 273 24.26 -5.36 51.25
C GLY A 273 23.01 -4.82 50.56
N VAL A 274 22.78 -3.50 50.68
CA VAL A 274 21.66 -2.81 50.04
C VAL A 274 22.12 -2.28 48.68
N TYR A 275 21.48 -2.74 47.61
CA TYR A 275 21.74 -2.27 46.25
C TYR A 275 20.61 -1.35 45.79
N VAL A 276 20.95 -0.10 45.48
CA VAL A 276 20.00 0.89 44.93
C VAL A 276 20.43 1.23 43.49
N LEU A 277 19.57 0.92 42.52
CA LEU A 277 19.74 1.33 41.13
C LEU A 277 18.86 2.55 40.85
N VAL A 278 19.49 3.69 40.57
CA VAL A 278 18.79 4.91 40.16
C VAL A 278 18.85 5.04 38.65
N ILE A 279 17.70 4.91 37.97
CA ILE A 279 17.59 5.17 36.53
C ILE A 279 17.08 6.59 36.35
N GLY A 280 17.98 7.50 36.00
CA GLY A 280 17.61 8.89 35.70
C GLY A 280 16.94 9.03 34.33
N GLU A 281 16.10 10.05 34.18
CA GLU A 281 15.49 10.41 32.90
C GLU A 281 16.02 11.76 32.42
N SER A 282 16.38 11.86 31.14
CA SER A 282 16.61 13.12 30.41
C SER A 282 17.61 14.14 31.03
N GLN A 283 18.50 13.70 31.93
CA GLN A 283 19.57 14.53 32.47
C GLN A 283 20.80 14.54 31.54
N ASN A 284 21.30 15.73 31.24
CA ASN A 284 22.48 15.91 30.39
C ASN A 284 23.69 16.28 31.25
N ARG A 285 24.77 15.49 31.15
CA ARG A 285 26.06 15.72 31.83
C ARG A 285 26.55 17.17 31.73
N THR A 286 26.36 17.81 30.58
CA THR A 286 26.83 19.18 30.31
C THR A 286 26.08 20.27 31.09
N ARG A 287 24.93 19.95 31.69
CA ARG A 287 24.11 20.87 32.50
C ARG A 287 24.13 20.56 34.00
N MET A 288 25.02 19.69 34.43
CA MET A 288 25.18 19.28 35.83
C MET A 288 26.42 19.95 36.42
N SER A 289 26.29 20.68 37.54
CA SER A 289 27.45 21.32 38.19
C SER A 289 28.51 20.33 38.66
N ALA A 290 28.12 19.10 39.01
CA ALA A 290 29.04 18.01 39.37
C ALA A 290 30.04 17.68 38.24
N TYR A 291 29.73 18.04 36.99
CA TYR A 291 30.60 17.86 35.83
C TYR A 291 31.13 19.18 35.24
N GLY A 292 31.08 20.29 36.01
CA GLY A 292 31.69 21.57 35.62
C GLY A 292 30.74 22.59 35.00
N TYR A 293 29.42 22.40 35.08
CA TYR A 293 28.46 23.42 34.66
C TYR A 293 28.44 24.62 35.63
N HIS A 294 28.38 25.83 35.07
CA HIS A 294 28.53 27.08 35.82
C HIS A 294 27.39 27.38 36.81
N LEU A 295 26.19 26.84 36.59
CA LEU A 295 25.07 26.99 37.53
C LEU A 295 25.03 25.80 38.48
N LYS A 296 24.73 26.07 39.76
CA LYS A 296 24.73 25.07 40.85
C LYS A 296 23.50 24.15 40.79
N THR A 297 23.47 23.26 39.80
CA THR A 297 22.32 22.39 39.48
C THR A 297 22.33 21.03 40.18
N THR A 298 23.48 20.57 40.67
CA THR A 298 23.64 19.31 41.42
C THR A 298 24.45 19.54 42.71
N PRO A 299 23.94 20.31 43.69
CA PRO A 299 24.69 20.69 44.89
C PRO A 299 24.85 19.58 45.94
N TRP A 300 24.02 18.54 45.87
CA TRP A 300 23.95 17.45 46.86
C TRP A 300 24.45 16.11 46.31
N LEU A 301 24.90 16.13 45.06
CA LEU A 301 25.55 15.02 44.36
C LEU A 301 27.05 15.24 44.47
#